data_AF-A0A2B3TRJ2-F1
#
_entry.id   AF-A0A2B3TRJ2-F1
#
_cell.length_a   1.000
_cell.length_b   1.000
_cell.length_c   1.000
_cell.angle_alpha   90.00
_cell.angle_beta   90.00
_cell.angle_gamma   90.00
#
_symmetry.space_group_name_H-M   'P 1'
#
loop_
_entity.id
_entity.type
_entity.pdbx_description
1 polymer ?
#
loop_
_entity_poly.entity_id
_entity_poly.type
_entity_poly.pdbx_seq_one_letter_code
_entity_poly.pdbx_strand_id
1 'polypeptide(L)'
;MKKRNAEFLIALIGAILGTISSFFVFLLSGFIPAAQNSISYMFSSSFIIFLLQIAAIVLSCSINYINKKLYGVIMISIALISLVTYFLFLFIPAVLYMISGGLAFRPIENHSSQKKA
;
A
#
# COMPACT_ATOMS: atom_id res chain seq x y z
N MET A 1 11.85 -0.96 19.80
CA MET A 1 11.13 -1.41 18.59
C MET A 1 9.58 -1.34 18.68
N LYS A 2 8.94 -0.74 19.71
CA LYS A 2 7.48 -0.89 19.93
C LYS A 2 6.56 0.21 19.35
N LYS A 3 7.10 1.34 18.86
CA LYS A 3 6.30 2.57 18.66
C LYS A 3 5.49 2.65 17.36
N ARG A 4 5.74 1.78 16.36
CA ARG A 4 5.08 1.82 15.03
C ARG A 4 4.56 0.46 14.54
N ASN A 5 4.37 -0.51 15.45
CA ASN A 5 4.03 -1.88 15.07
C ASN A 5 2.63 -1.99 14.44
N ALA A 6 1.69 -1.13 14.87
CA ALA A 6 0.35 -1.08 14.30
C ALA A 6 0.35 -0.53 12.85
N GLU A 7 1.09 0.56 12.58
CA GLU A 7 1.26 1.11 11.23
C GLU A 7 1.88 0.07 10.29
N PHE A 8 2.92 -0.61 10.78
CA PHE A 8 3.61 -1.67 10.05
C PHE A 8 2.67 -2.83 9.71
N LEU A 9 1.96 -3.36 10.70
CA LEU A 9 1.09 -4.52 10.52
C LEU A 9 -0.05 -4.21 9.55
N ILE A 10 -0.70 -3.05 9.69
CA ILE A 10 -1.80 -2.63 8.81
C ILE A 10 -1.30 -2.45 7.37
N ALA A 11 -0.14 -1.80 7.19
CA ALA A 11 0.45 -1.65 5.86
C ALA A 11 0.85 -2.99 5.24
N LEU A 12 1.47 -3.87 6.03
CA LEU A 12 1.91 -5.19 5.56
C LEU A 12 0.72 -6.06 5.14
N ILE A 13 -0.36 -6.07 5.94
CA ILE A 13 -1.60 -6.79 5.59
C ILE A 13 -2.20 -6.21 4.31
N GLY A 14 -2.27 -4.88 4.20
CA GLY A 14 -2.71 -4.20 2.98
C GLY A 14 -1.88 -4.61 1.75
N ALA A 15 -0.56 -4.72 1.91
CA ALA A 15 0.35 -5.07 0.84
C ALA A 15 0.31 -6.53 0.42
N ILE A 16 0.13 -7.45 1.36
CA ILE A 16 -0.08 -8.88 1.06
C ILE A 16 -1.39 -9.05 0.30
N LEU A 17 -2.49 -8.48 0.81
CA LEU A 17 -3.80 -8.54 0.14
C LEU A 17 -3.77 -7.87 -1.24
N GLY A 18 -3.08 -6.73 -1.35
CA GLY A 18 -2.91 -6.01 -2.61
C GLY A 18 -2.12 -6.81 -3.63
N THR A 19 -1.06 -7.50 -3.21
CA THR A 19 -0.23 -8.34 -4.08
C THR A 19 -1.03 -9.54 -4.59
N ILE A 20 -1.77 -10.23 -3.71
CA ILE A 20 -2.63 -11.36 -4.09
C ILE A 20 -3.71 -10.90 -5.09
N SER A 21 -4.37 -9.78 -4.79
CA SER A 21 -5.42 -9.23 -5.66
C SER A 21 -4.87 -8.79 -7.01
N SER A 22 -3.70 -8.13 -7.03
CA SER A 22 -3.05 -7.69 -8.27
C SER A 22 -2.58 -8.87 -9.12
N PHE A 23 -2.09 -9.94 -8.49
CA PHE A 23 -1.74 -11.18 -9.18
C PHE A 23 -2.96 -11.83 -9.84
N PHE A 24 -4.11 -11.83 -9.16
CA PHE A 24 -5.35 -12.35 -9.71
C PHE A 24 -5.85 -11.53 -10.90
N VAL A 25 -5.79 -10.19 -10.80
CA VAL A 25 -6.13 -9.27 -11.91
C VAL A 25 -5.18 -9.47 -13.09
N PHE A 26 -3.89 -9.66 -12.82
CA PHE A 26 -2.89 -9.95 -13.86
C PHE A 26 -3.22 -11.24 -14.62
N LEU A 27 -3.52 -12.34 -13.90
CA LEU A 27 -3.95 -13.60 -14.50
C LEU A 27 -5.23 -13.43 -15.32
N LEU A 28 -6.26 -12.79 -14.77
CA LEU A 28 -7.52 -12.52 -15.50
C LEU A 28 -7.28 -11.74 -16.80
N SER A 29 -6.40 -10.72 -16.77
CA SER A 29 -6.08 -9.94 -17.96
C SER A 29 -5.27 -10.71 -19.01
N GLY A 30 -4.51 -11.73 -18.60
CA GLY A 30 -3.70 -12.56 -19.50
C GLY A 30 -4.46 -13.67 -20.21
N PHE A 31 -5.61 -14.11 -19.67
CA PHE A 31 -6.44 -15.16 -20.26
C PHE A 31 -7.50 -14.63 -21.24
N ILE A 32 -7.67 -13.31 -21.37
CA ILE A 32 -8.55 -12.72 -22.38
C ILE A 32 -7.80 -12.77 -23.73
N PRO A 33 -8.33 -13.47 -24.75
CA PRO A 33 -7.65 -13.60 -26.04
C PRO A 33 -7.40 -12.21 -26.63
N ALA A 34 -6.22 -12.05 -27.23
CA ALA A 34 -5.64 -10.83 -27.80
C ALA A 34 -6.43 -10.22 -28.98
N ALA A 35 -7.74 -10.07 -28.84
CA ALA A 35 -8.60 -9.36 -29.75
C ALA A 35 -8.64 -7.89 -29.32
N GLN A 36 -8.11 -7.03 -30.19
CA GLN A 36 -8.21 -5.57 -30.14
C GLN A 36 -7.07 -4.87 -29.36
N ASN A 37 -6.43 -3.93 -30.04
CA ASN A 37 -5.20 -3.20 -29.71
C ASN A 37 -5.19 -2.44 -28.36
N SER A 38 -6.26 -2.52 -27.56
CA SER A 38 -6.41 -1.96 -26.22
C SER A 38 -5.81 -2.84 -25.11
N ILE A 39 -5.58 -4.14 -25.36
CA ILE A 39 -5.11 -5.10 -24.33
C ILE A 39 -3.65 -4.88 -23.91
N SER A 40 -2.77 -4.39 -24.81
CA SER A 40 -1.37 -4.09 -24.43
C SER A 40 -1.26 -3.06 -23.30
N TYR A 41 -2.20 -2.10 -23.23
CA TYR A 41 -2.28 -1.12 -22.15
C TYR A 41 -2.74 -1.75 -20.83
N MET A 42 -3.73 -2.65 -20.90
CA MET A 42 -4.30 -3.33 -19.74
C MET A 42 -3.28 -4.26 -19.08
N PHE A 43 -2.56 -5.06 -19.87
CA PHE A 43 -1.52 -5.97 -19.37
C PHE A 43 -0.34 -5.19 -18.76
N SER A 44 0.05 -4.07 -19.37
CA SER A 44 1.09 -3.18 -18.86
C SER A 44 0.68 -2.52 -17.53
N SER A 45 -0.56 -2.04 -17.41
CA SER A 45 -1.06 -1.40 -16.19
C SER A 45 -1.12 -2.36 -14.99
N SER A 46 -1.62 -3.58 -15.18
CA SER A 46 -1.66 -4.62 -14.14
C SER A 46 -0.28 -4.98 -13.61
N PHE A 47 0.71 -5.07 -14.51
CA PHE A 47 2.09 -5.34 -14.14
C PHE A 47 2.72 -4.19 -13.33
N ILE A 48 2.47 -2.93 -13.72
CA ILE A 48 2.95 -1.74 -12.98
C ILE A 48 2.38 -1.74 -11.55
N ILE A 49 1.09 -2.06 -11.39
CA ILE A 49 0.44 -2.11 -10.08
C ILE A 49 0.99 -3.25 -9.24
N PHE A 50 1.25 -4.41 -9.85
CA PHE A 50 1.91 -5.51 -9.15
C PHE A 50 3.28 -5.09 -8.60
N LEU A 51 4.11 -4.40 -9.41
CA LEU A 51 5.37 -3.83 -8.93
C LEU A 51 5.17 -2.79 -7.83
N LEU A 52 4.12 -1.97 -7.92
CA LEU A 52 3.77 -0.99 -6.89
C LEU A 52 3.40 -1.66 -5.55
N GLN A 53 2.69 -2.80 -5.58
CA GLN A 53 2.40 -3.56 -4.37
C GLN A 53 3.65 -4.18 -3.76
N ILE A 54 4.59 -4.68 -4.57
CA ILE A 54 5.88 -5.16 -4.08
C ILE A 54 6.66 -4.02 -3.41
N ALA A 55 6.67 -2.83 -4.03
CA ALA A 55 7.29 -1.65 -3.42
C ALA A 55 6.62 -1.29 -2.09
N ALA A 56 5.29 -1.42 -1.97
CA ALA A 56 4.56 -1.20 -0.72
C ALA A 56 4.95 -2.21 0.38
N ILE A 57 5.24 -3.48 0.04
CA ILE A 57 5.78 -4.47 0.99
C ILE A 57 7.15 -4.00 1.50
N VAL A 58 8.05 -3.62 0.59
CA VAL A 58 9.40 -3.14 0.96
C VAL A 58 9.31 -1.89 1.84
N LEU A 59 8.45 -0.93 1.48
CA LEU A 59 8.17 0.28 2.26
C LEU A 59 7.62 -0.04 3.65
N SER A 60 6.73 -1.03 3.76
CA SER A 60 6.23 -1.51 5.05
C SER A 60 7.39 -2.03 5.90
N CYS A 61 8.25 -2.88 5.35
CA CYS A 61 9.44 -3.38 6.06
C CYS A 61 10.42 -2.25 6.45
N SER A 62 10.55 -1.22 5.62
CA SER A 62 11.42 -0.07 5.87
C SER A 62 10.80 1.04 6.72
N ILE A 63 9.61 0.83 7.30
CA ILE A 63 8.90 1.84 8.08
C ILE A 63 9.74 2.40 9.24
N ASN A 64 10.63 1.60 9.82
CA ASN A 64 11.49 2.04 10.95
C ASN A 64 12.66 2.95 10.51
N TYR A 65 13.03 2.93 9.23
CA TYR A 65 14.14 3.71 8.68
C TYR A 65 13.67 5.01 8.00
N ILE A 66 12.39 5.09 7.62
CA ILE A 66 11.82 6.21 6.86
C ILE A 66 11.14 7.22 7.79
N ASN A 67 11.33 8.51 7.48
CA ASN A 67 10.62 9.62 8.12
C ASN A 67 9.09 9.39 8.11
N LYS A 68 8.47 9.46 9.29
CA LYS A 68 7.02 9.26 9.48
C LYS A 68 6.13 10.05 8.51
N LYS A 69 6.48 11.32 8.24
CA LYS A 69 5.76 12.19 7.29
C LYS A 69 5.90 11.70 5.84
N LEU A 70 7.11 11.29 5.45
CA LEU A 70 7.38 10.81 4.10
C LEU A 70 6.70 9.46 3.85
N TYR A 71 6.78 8.55 4.82
CA TYR A 71 6.08 7.26 4.77
C TYR A 71 4.57 7.44 4.62
N GLY A 72 3.96 8.32 5.44
CA GLY A 72 2.52 8.58 5.38
C GLY A 72 2.07 9.11 4.02
N VAL A 73 2.80 10.08 3.45
CA VAL A 73 2.51 10.60 2.10
C VAL A 73 2.62 9.50 1.04
N ILE A 74 3.68 8.69 1.07
CA ILE A 74 3.89 7.63 0.08
C ILE A 74 2.76 6.59 0.14
N MET A 75 2.38 6.15 1.34
CA MET A 75 1.32 5.14 1.50
C MET A 75 -0.05 5.66 1.04
N ILE A 76 -0.38 6.93 1.32
CA ILE A 76 -1.62 7.55 0.83
C ILE A 76 -1.59 7.70 -0.70
N SER A 77 -0.45 8.10 -1.28
CA SER A 77 -0.31 8.17 -2.74
C SER A 77 -0.49 6.80 -3.40
N ILE A 78 0.08 5.73 -2.83
CA ILE A 78 -0.10 4.35 -3.31
C ILE A 78 -1.56 3.93 -3.21
N ALA A 79 -2.26 4.28 -2.13
CA ALA A 79 -3.68 4.02 -1.96
C ALA A 79 -4.51 4.71 -3.06
N LEU A 80 -4.23 5.98 -3.35
CA LEU A 80 -4.94 6.76 -4.35
C LEU A 80 -4.74 6.19 -5.75
N ILE A 81 -3.49 5.89 -6.13
CA ILE A 81 -3.15 5.29 -7.43
C ILE A 81 -3.82 3.92 -7.58
N SER A 82 -3.77 3.09 -6.52
CA SER A 82 -4.38 1.76 -6.51
C SER A 82 -5.90 1.84 -6.69
N LEU A 83 -6.55 2.78 -6.02
CA LEU A 83 -8.01 2.97 -6.03
C LEU A 83 -8.51 3.50 -7.38
N VAL A 84 -7.76 4.39 -8.03
CA VAL A 84 -8.10 4.90 -9.37
C VAL A 84 -7.95 3.80 -10.43
N THR A 85 -6.96 2.91 -10.28
CA THR A 85 -6.66 1.94 -11.34
C THR A 85 -7.51 0.68 -11.25
N TYR A 86 -7.71 0.12 -10.06
CA TYR A 86 -8.54 -1.08 -9.86
C TYR A 86 -9.40 -0.95 -8.61
N PHE A 87 -10.42 -0.09 -8.68
CA PHE A 87 -11.30 0.23 -7.56
C PHE A 87 -11.83 -1.01 -6.82
N LEU A 88 -12.47 -1.94 -7.53
CA LEU A 88 -13.12 -3.11 -6.91
C LEU A 88 -12.13 -4.10 -6.29
N PHE A 89 -11.01 -4.37 -6.96
CA PHE A 89 -10.03 -5.36 -6.51
C PHE A 89 -9.05 -4.82 -5.44
N LEU A 90 -8.80 -3.50 -5.43
CA LEU A 90 -7.84 -2.88 -4.53
C LEU A 90 -8.48 -2.00 -3.46
N PHE A 91 -9.81 -2.04 -3.30
CA PHE A 91 -10.51 -1.27 -2.28
C PHE A 91 -10.00 -1.58 -0.86
N ILE A 92 -9.95 -2.87 -0.49
CA ILE A 92 -9.49 -3.30 0.85
C ILE A 92 -8.02 -2.91 1.09
N PRO A 93 -7.06 -3.23 0.18
CA PRO A 93 -5.69 -2.74 0.27
C PRO A 93 -5.58 -1.21 0.40
N ALA A 94 -6.33 -0.47 -0.40
CA ALA A 94 -6.28 1.00 -0.42
C ALA A 94 -6.75 1.60 0.91
N VAL A 95 -7.82 1.07 1.51
CA VAL A 95 -8.30 1.51 2.84
C VAL A 95 -7.23 1.24 3.91
N LEU A 96 -6.60 0.06 3.89
CA LEU A 96 -5.53 -0.27 4.84
C LEU A 96 -4.32 0.65 4.69
N TYR A 97 -3.92 0.98 3.46
CA TYR A 97 -2.84 1.93 3.20
C TYR A 97 -3.19 3.35 3.64
N MET A 98 -4.43 3.78 3.47
CA MET A 98 -4.89 5.08 3.93
C MET A 98 -4.89 5.17 5.46
N ILE A 99 -5.32 4.11 6.15
CA ILE A 99 -5.28 4.01 7.62
C ILE A 99 -3.84 4.03 8.12
N SER A 100 -2.95 3.22 7.53
CA SER A 100 -1.53 3.19 7.92
C SER A 100 -0.84 4.53 7.67
N GLY A 101 -1.10 5.16 6.51
CA GLY A 101 -0.57 6.48 6.20
C GLY A 101 -1.07 7.57 7.16
N GLY A 102 -2.37 7.55 7.49
CA GLY A 102 -2.96 8.45 8.48
C GLY A 102 -2.39 8.26 9.89
N LEU A 103 -2.18 7.02 10.31
CA LEU A 103 -1.53 6.70 11.60
C LEU A 103 -0.10 7.25 11.67
N ALA A 104 0.65 7.25 10.56
CA ALA A 104 2.01 7.79 10.52
C ALA A 104 2.07 9.33 10.72
N PHE A 105 0.97 10.06 10.51
CA PHE A 105 0.88 11.50 10.83
C PHE A 105 0.58 11.76 12.31
N ARG A 106 0.16 10.76 13.08
CA ARG A 106 -0.16 10.96 14.50
C ARG A 106 1.11 11.40 15.23
N PRO A 107 1.09 12.53 15.97
CA PRO A 107 2.20 12.90 16.82
C PRO A 107 2.38 11.78 17.84
N ILE A 108 3.58 11.20 17.88
CA ILE A 108 3.95 10.24 18.90
C ILE A 108 4.01 11.02 20.22
N GLU A 109 2.93 10.97 20.99
CA GLU A 109 2.86 11.58 22.31
C GLU A 109 3.90 10.88 23.20
N ASN A 110 4.97 11.61 23.53
CA ASN A 110 5.98 11.14 24.46
C ASN A 110 5.42 11.24 25.88
N HIS A 111 4.66 10.25 26.33
CA HIS A 111 4.33 10.06 27.75
C HIS A 111 5.57 9.61 28.57
N SER A 112 6.71 10.29 28.43
CA SER A 112 7.91 10.03 29.24
C SER A 112 8.46 11.26 29.97
N SER A 113 7.73 12.38 29.98
CA SER A 113 8.14 13.61 30.71
C SER A 113 7.12 14.10 31.74
N GLN A 114 6.30 13.21 32.32
CA GLN A 114 5.37 13.53 33.41
C GLN A 114 5.56 12.63 34.64
N LYS A 115 6.80 12.23 34.94
CA LYS A 115 7.13 11.60 36.22
C LYS A 115 8.46 12.13 36.76
N LYS A 116 8.54 13.45 36.93
CA LYS A 116 9.52 14.18 37.77
C LYS A 116 9.07 15.65 37.85
N ALA A 117 8.15 15.91 38.76
CA ALA A 117 7.95 17.19 39.41
C ALA A 117 7.50 16.86 40.84
#